data_AF-A0A284VRA9-F1
#
_entry.id   AF-A0A284VRA9-F1
#
_cell.length_a   1.000
_cell.length_b   1.000
_cell.length_c   1.000
_cell.angle_alpha   90.00
_cell.angle_beta   90.00
_cell.angle_gamma   90.00
#
_symmetry.space_group_name_H-M   'P 1'
#
loop_
_entity.id
_entity.type
_entity.pdbx_description
1 polymer ?
#
loop_
_entity_poly.entity_id
_entity_poly.type
_entity_poly.pdbx_seq_one_letter_code
_entity_poly.pdbx_strand_id
1 'polypeptide(L)' 'MDIFEVLNAISKRKKAIMNNGTDEQDALIKAELDISNEYHISLFDIKKLIEPQAKT' A
#
# COMPACT_ATOMS: atom_id res chain seq x y z
N MET A 1 0.46 10.81 -11.38
CA MET A 1 -0.26 10.56 -10.13
C MET A 1 0.64 11.01 -9.00
N ASP A 2 0.10 11.72 -8.02
CA ASP A 2 0.91 12.27 -6.92
C ASP A 2 1.31 11.14 -5.94
N ILE A 3 2.56 11.12 -5.50
CA ILE A 3 3.06 10.19 -4.47
C ILE A 3 2.17 10.20 -3.22
N PHE A 4 1.63 11.36 -2.83
CA PHE A 4 0.73 11.49 -1.70
C PHE A 4 -0.65 10.89 -1.97
N GLU A 5 -1.14 10.93 -3.22
CA GLU A 5 -2.38 10.26 -3.61
C GLU A 5 -2.25 8.75 -3.50
N VAL A 6 -1.13 8.20 -3.98
CA VAL A 6 -0.83 6.75 -3.89
C VAL A 6 -0.78 6.29 -2.44
N LEU A 7 -0.04 7.01 -1.58
CA LEU A 7 0.03 6.69 -0.14
C LEU A 7 -1.33 6.79 0.56
N ASN A 8 -2.14 7.79 0.21
CA ASN A 8 -3.48 7.93 0.77
C ASN A 8 -4.41 6.80 0.33
N ALA A 9 -4.33 6.39 -0.93
CA ALA A 9 -5.11 5.28 -1.48
C ALA A 9 -4.77 3.95 -0.77
N ILE A 10 -3.48 3.68 -0.56
CA ILE A 10 -3.00 2.50 0.17
C ILE A 10 -3.50 2.54 1.62
N SER A 11 -3.38 3.69 2.31
CA SER A 11 -3.84 3.84 3.69
C SER A 11 -5.34 3.60 3.84
N LYS A 12 -6.15 4.15 2.93
CA LYS A 12 -7.61 3.93 2.90
C LYS A 12 -7.95 2.47 2.66
N ARG A 13 -7.28 1.81 1.69
CA ARG A 13 -7.51 0.40 1.36
C ARG A 13 -7.11 -0.51 2.52
N LYS A 14 -5.95 -0.27 3.14
CA LYS A 14 -5.49 -1.00 4.32
C LYS A 14 -6.54 -0.95 5.43
N LYS A 15 -7.03 0.25 5.78
CA LYS A 15 -8.07 0.41 6.81
C LYS A 15 -9.36 -0.34 6.48
N ALA A 16 -9.81 -0.29 5.23
CA ALA A 16 -11.00 -1.02 4.79
C ALA A 16 -10.82 -2.55 4.96
N ILE A 17 -9.63 -3.08 4.68
CA ILE A 17 -9.32 -4.51 4.82
C ILE A 17 -9.19 -4.91 6.30
N MET A 18 -8.53 -4.08 7.11
CA MET A 18 -8.42 -4.30 8.56
C MET A 18 -9.78 -4.33 9.26
N ASN A 19 -10.72 -3.48 8.82
CA ASN A 19 -12.07 -3.46 9.37
C ASN A 19 -12.83 -4.79 9.16
N ASN A 20 -12.36 -5.65 8.26
CA ASN A 20 -12.90 -6.99 8.03
C ASN A 20 -12.21 -8.07 8.91
N GLY A 21 -11.43 -7.66 9.92
CA GLY A 21 -10.72 -8.57 10.82
C GLY A 21 -9.43 -9.16 10.25
N THR A 22 -8.87 -8.56 9.21
CA THR A 22 -7.55 -8.96 8.67
C THR A 22 -6.44 -8.30 9.49
N ASP A 23 -5.34 -9.03 9.72
CA ASP A 23 -4.14 -8.50 10.36
C ASP A 23 -3.57 -7.29 9.61
N GLU A 24 -2.88 -6.40 10.32
CA GLU A 24 -2.34 -5.17 9.73
C GLU A 24 -1.35 -5.44 8.60
N GLN A 25 -0.47 -6.44 8.76
CA GLN A 25 0.55 -6.77 7.76
C GLN A 25 -0.09 -7.38 6.51
N ASP A 26 -1.02 -8.32 6.69
CA ASP A 26 -1.77 -8.90 5.58
C ASP A 26 -2.64 -7.87 4.86
N ALA A 27 -3.24 -6.94 5.61
CA ALA A 27 -4.03 -5.84 5.06
C ALA A 27 -3.15 -4.87 4.25
N LEU A 28 -1.93 -4.61 4.71
CA LEU A 28 -0.97 -3.77 3.99
C LEU A 28 -0.55 -4.43 2.67
N ILE A 29 -0.16 -5.71 2.69
CA ILE A 29 0.25 -6.45 1.49
C ILE A 29 -0.87 -6.46 0.44
N LYS A 30 -2.12 -6.70 0.86
CA LYS A 30 -3.27 -6.67 -0.04
C LYS A 30 -3.54 -5.27 -0.58
N ALA A 31 -3.45 -4.24 0.27
CA ALA A 31 -3.63 -2.86 -0.16
C ALA A 31 -2.57 -2.41 -1.18
N GLU A 32 -1.31 -2.80 -0.99
CA GLU A 32 -0.23 -2.53 -1.94
C GLU A 32 -0.50 -3.18 -3.31
N LEU A 33 -0.90 -4.45 -3.31
CA LEU A 33 -1.20 -5.19 -4.54
C LEU A 33 -2.40 -4.59 -5.28
N ASP A 34 -3.46 -4.26 -4.55
CA ASP A 34 -4.66 -3.64 -5.11
C ASP A 34 -4.33 -2.29 -5.78
N ILE A 35 -3.58 -1.42 -5.09
CA ILE A 35 -3.21 -0.11 -5.63
C ILE A 35 -2.19 -0.23 -6.76
N SER A 36 -1.29 -1.22 -6.71
CA SER A 36 -0.38 -1.54 -7.82
C SER A 36 -1.16 -1.80 -9.11
N ASN A 37 -2.21 -2.62 -9.01
CA ASN A 37 -3.06 -2.95 -10.16
C ASN A 37 -3.93 -1.77 -10.60
N GLU A 38 -4.55 -1.06 -9.65
CA GLU A 38 -5.45 0.06 -9.93
C GLU A 38 -4.75 1.24 -10.60
N TYR A 39 -3.53 1.56 -10.14
CA TYR A 39 -2.78 2.73 -10.62
C TYR A 39 -1.74 2.36 -11.68
N HIS A 40 -1.65 1.09 -12.05
CA HIS A 40 -0.64 0.56 -12.98
C HIS A 40 0.80 0.94 -12.58
N ILE A 41 1.05 0.96 -11.26
CA ILE A 41 2.37 1.22 -10.68
C ILE A 41 2.95 -0.12 -10.28
N SER A 42 4.24 -0.34 -10.55
CA SER A 42 4.91 -1.57 -10.11
C SER A 42 4.81 -1.73 -8.60
N LEU A 43 4.47 -2.94 -8.14
CA LEU A 43 4.45 -3.27 -6.71
C LEU A 43 5.82 -2.98 -6.05
N PHE A 44 6.91 -3.14 -6.80
CA PHE A 44 8.25 -2.81 -6.34
C PHE A 44 8.41 -1.32 -6.01
N ASP A 45 7.87 -0.45 -6.88
CA ASP A 45 7.93 0.99 -6.65
C ASP A 45 7.04 1.37 -5.47
N ILE A 46 5.85 0.79 -5.33
CA ILE A 46 4.98 0.99 -4.16
C ILE A 46 5.68 0.58 -2.86
N LYS A 47 6.35 -0.58 -2.83
CA LYS A 47 7.08 -1.03 -1.64
C LYS A 47 8.21 -0.08 -1.27
N LYS A 48 8.95 0.44 -2.25
CA LYS A 48 9.95 1.49 -2.03
C LYS A 48 9.39 2.79 -1.47
N LEU A 49 8.12 3.10 -1.75
CA LEU A 49 7.44 4.29 -1.20
C LEU A 49 7.04 4.10 0.26
N ILE A 50 6.66 2.88 0.65
CA ILE A 50 6.14 2.57 1.99
C ILE A 50 7.26 2.22 2.96
N GLU A 51 8.30 1.53 2.50
CA GLU A 51 9.52 1.28 3.27
C GLU A 51 10.48 2.45 2.99
N PRO A 52 10.51 3.50 3.85
CA PRO A 52 11.43 4.59 3.64
C PRO A 52 12.81 4.05 4.04
N GLN A 53 13.54 3.50 3.08
CA GLN A 53 14.93 3.05 3.20
C GLN A 53 15.25 2.52 4.60
N ALA A 54 14.98 1.24 4.85
CA ALA A 54 15.61 0.55 5.98
C ALA A 54 17.11 0.81 5.87
N LYS A 55 17.60 1.75 6.69
CA LYS A 55 19.01 2.05 6.83
C LYS A 55 19.67 0.73 7.26
N THR A 56 20.68 0.36 6.47
CA THR A 56 21.79 -0.52 6.83
C THR A 56 22.30 -0.27 8.25
#